data_AF-A0A0F9D4G7-F1
#
_entry.id   AF-A0A0F9D4G7-F1
#
_cell.length_a   1.000
_cell.length_b   1.000
_cell.length_c   1.000
_cell.angle_alpha   90.00
_cell.angle_beta   90.00
_cell.angle_gamma   90.00
#
_symmetry.space_group_name_H-M   'P 1'
#
loop_
_entity.id
_entity.type
_entity.pdbx_description
1 polymer ?
#
loop_
_entity_poly.entity_id
_entity_poly.type
_entity_poly.pdbx_seq_one_letter_code
_entity_poly.pdbx_strand_id
1 'polypeptide(L)'
;MGQIPWDRSLVHVTRFDTCVGFLLQYIDMKKIAGLFKLFSNETRLRTLMLLSRQELCVCQIMAVLGVSQPLVSRNLSLLENAGLLTERRDGKMIYYSLSKDMAEPVKKILAIIRSELKENPIMLQDLGSLTDCQEFQRKSGRCDMKSFMEFMEQQRARRAEVTV
;
A
#
# COMPACT_ATOMS: atom_id res chain seq x y z
N MET A 1 23.31 7.07 40.45
CA MET A 1 22.46 6.61 39.32
C MET A 1 22.57 7.68 38.24
N GLY A 2 23.55 7.74 37.34
CA GLY A 2 24.20 6.71 36.55
C GLY A 2 24.19 7.23 35.09
N GLN A 3 24.86 8.36 34.83
CA GLN A 3 24.99 8.95 33.50
C GLN A 3 25.92 8.07 32.66
N ILE A 4 25.44 7.60 31.51
CA ILE A 4 26.27 6.88 30.54
C ILE A 4 27.03 7.92 29.71
N PRO A 5 28.37 7.93 29.70
CA PRO A 5 29.16 8.82 28.86
C PRO A 5 29.30 8.22 27.46
N TRP A 6 28.79 8.91 26.45
CA TRP A 6 29.06 8.59 25.03
C TRP A 6 30.43 9.17 24.67
N ASP A 7 31.50 8.43 24.94
CA ASP A 7 32.82 8.74 24.40
C ASP A 7 32.75 8.74 22.87
N ARG A 8 33.09 9.88 22.28
CA ARG A 8 33.00 10.19 20.85
C ARG A 8 34.32 9.94 20.11
N SER A 9 35.23 9.20 20.73
CA SER A 9 36.59 9.01 20.23
C SER A 9 36.73 7.55 19.80
N LEU A 10 36.32 7.22 18.57
CA LEU A 10 36.81 6.08 17.76
C LEU A 10 35.94 5.91 16.50
N VAL A 11 36.07 6.81 15.52
CA VAL A 11 35.98 6.39 14.12
C VAL A 11 36.97 7.22 13.29
N HIS A 12 38.26 6.86 13.38
CA HIS A 12 39.21 7.20 12.32
C HIS A 12 38.81 6.39 11.08
N VAL A 13 37.97 6.95 10.21
CA VAL A 13 37.77 6.42 8.85
C VAL A 13 38.91 6.93 7.99
N THR A 14 40.04 6.23 8.00
CA THR A 14 41.08 6.38 6.98
C THR A 14 41.04 5.17 6.05
N ARG A 15 40.44 5.38 4.88
CA ARG A 15 40.83 4.85 3.55
C ARG A 15 41.31 3.39 3.49
N PHE A 16 40.44 2.51 2.99
CA PHE A 16 40.87 1.28 2.30
C PHE A 16 40.05 1.12 1.01
N ASP A 17 40.71 1.47 -0.10
CA ASP A 17 40.33 1.14 -1.47
C ASP A 17 40.47 -0.38 -1.70
N THR A 18 39.54 -0.92 -2.49
CA THR A 18 39.57 -2.24 -3.19
C THR A 18 39.35 -3.54 -2.39
N CYS A 19 38.43 -4.37 -2.91
CA CYS A 19 38.22 -5.80 -2.63
C CYS A 19 37.47 -6.25 -1.37
N VAL A 20 36.19 -5.87 -1.20
CA VAL A 20 35.15 -6.78 -0.63
C VAL A 20 33.82 -6.54 -1.35
N GLY A 21 33.73 -6.99 -2.60
CA GLY A 21 32.44 -7.37 -3.15
C GLY A 21 31.95 -8.56 -2.32
N PHE A 22 30.70 -8.53 -1.87
CA PHE A 22 30.09 -9.56 -1.02
C PHE A 22 30.46 -9.47 0.47
N LEU A 23 29.84 -8.54 1.21
CA LEU A 23 29.46 -8.62 2.65
C LEU A 23 29.26 -7.20 3.18
N LEU A 24 27.99 -6.79 3.29
CA LEU A 24 27.39 -5.94 4.34
C LEU A 24 26.02 -5.48 3.82
N GLN A 25 25.06 -6.43 3.76
CA GLN A 25 23.65 -6.11 3.57
C GLN A 25 23.08 -5.61 4.91
N TYR A 26 23.66 -4.54 5.45
CA TYR A 26 23.16 -3.94 6.68
C TYR A 26 21.99 -3.03 6.33
N ILE A 27 20.81 -3.31 6.88
CA ILE A 27 19.67 -2.43 6.69
C ILE A 27 19.83 -1.26 7.65
N ASP A 28 20.02 -0.06 7.10
CA ASP A 28 20.09 1.18 7.86
C ASP A 28 18.82 1.35 8.73
N MET A 29 19.01 1.63 10.02
CA MET A 29 17.94 1.90 10.97
C MET A 29 16.99 3.00 10.50
N LYS A 30 17.50 4.02 9.79
CA LYS A 30 16.65 5.07 9.20
C LYS A 30 15.75 4.53 8.09
N LYS A 31 16.25 3.60 7.27
CA LYS A 31 15.44 2.96 6.21
C LYS A 31 14.33 2.10 6.81
N ILE A 32 14.63 1.31 7.84
CA ILE A 32 13.61 0.53 8.56
C ILE A 32 12.57 1.45 9.21
N ALA A 33 12.99 2.50 9.92
CA ALA A 33 12.06 3.44 10.53
C ALA A 33 11.16 4.14 9.48
N GLY A 34 11.75 4.53 8.34
CA GLY A 34 11.01 5.07 7.20
C GLY A 34 9.96 4.09 6.65
N LEU A 35 10.31 2.82 6.55
CA LEU A 35 9.41 1.75 6.13
C LEU A 35 8.23 1.57 7.12
N PHE A 36 8.50 1.52 8.42
CA PHE A 36 7.43 1.44 9.42
C PHE A 36 6.53 2.69 9.42
N LYS A 37 7.10 3.87 9.12
CA LYS A 37 6.31 5.09 8.90
C LYS A 37 5.42 4.99 7.65
N LEU A 38 5.72 4.13 6.68
CA LEU A 38 4.82 3.82 5.56
C LEU A 38 3.69 2.90 5.97
N PHE A 39 3.98 1.90 6.80
CA PHE A 39 2.99 0.95 7.31
C PHE A 39 2.10 1.50 8.44
N SER A 40 2.49 2.58 9.13
CA SER A 40 1.76 3.08 10.31
C SER A 40 0.42 3.80 10.04
N ASN A 41 -0.10 3.76 8.81
CA ASN A 41 -1.39 4.39 8.47
C ASN A 41 -2.34 3.34 7.90
N GLU A 42 -3.54 3.31 8.44
CA GLU A 42 -4.57 2.34 8.10
C GLU A 42 -4.91 2.34 6.60
N THR A 43 -5.17 3.51 6.01
CA THR A 43 -5.51 3.62 4.58
C THR A 43 -4.39 3.05 3.70
N ARG A 44 -3.12 3.33 4.00
CA ARG A 44 -1.98 2.77 3.25
C ARG A 44 -1.88 1.26 3.41
N LEU A 45 -2.10 0.73 4.62
CA LEU A 45 -2.11 -0.72 4.84
C LEU A 45 -3.24 -1.40 4.05
N ARG A 46 -4.45 -0.85 4.12
CA ARG A 46 -5.60 -1.37 3.36
C ARG A 46 -5.33 -1.32 1.85
N THR A 47 -4.77 -0.23 1.33
CA THR A 47 -4.33 -0.14 -0.08
C THR A 47 -3.32 -1.23 -0.44
N LEU A 48 -2.30 -1.45 0.39
CA LEU A 48 -1.30 -2.51 0.14
C LEU A 48 -1.91 -3.90 0.17
N MET A 49 -2.85 -4.17 1.09
CA MET A 49 -3.54 -5.45 1.19
C MET A 49 -4.43 -5.71 -0.03
N LEU A 50 -5.13 -4.69 -0.52
CA LEU A 50 -5.89 -4.77 -1.77
C LEU A 50 -4.98 -5.03 -2.97
N LEU A 51 -3.90 -4.26 -3.11
CA LEU A 51 -2.90 -4.41 -4.19
C LEU A 51 -2.12 -5.74 -4.12
N SER A 52 -2.10 -6.40 -2.95
CA SER A 52 -1.51 -7.73 -2.80
C SER A 52 -2.32 -8.84 -3.48
N ARG A 53 -3.58 -8.57 -3.84
CA ARG A 53 -4.47 -9.53 -4.49
C ARG A 53 -4.51 -9.33 -6.00
N GLN A 54 -4.52 -8.08 -6.45
CA GLN A 54 -4.63 -7.73 -7.86
C GLN A 54 -4.18 -6.28 -8.11
N GLU A 55 -3.95 -5.93 -9.37
CA GLU A 55 -3.73 -4.54 -9.76
C GLU A 55 -5.03 -3.72 -9.67
N LEU A 56 -4.92 -2.47 -9.24
CA LEU A 56 -6.05 -1.56 -9.06
C LEU A 56 -5.76 -0.16 -9.57
N CYS A 57 -6.76 0.49 -10.12
CA CYS A 57 -6.69 1.92 -10.44
C CYS A 57 -7.10 2.78 -9.23
N VAL A 58 -6.80 4.08 -9.31
CA VAL A 58 -7.13 5.07 -8.25
C VAL A 58 -8.63 5.06 -7.91
N CYS A 59 -9.51 5.00 -8.91
CA CYS A 59 -10.96 5.01 -8.70
C CYS A 59 -11.42 3.80 -7.86
N GLN A 60 -10.88 2.61 -8.12
CA GLN A 60 -11.22 1.41 -7.35
C GLN A 60 -10.73 1.50 -5.90
N ILE A 61 -9.54 2.06 -5.67
CA ILE A 61 -9.01 2.22 -4.30
C ILE A 61 -9.85 3.24 -3.53
N MET A 62 -10.17 4.38 -4.14
CA MET A 62 -11.09 5.36 -3.55
C MET A 62 -12.44 4.74 -3.21
N ALA A 63 -12.94 3.91 -4.12
CA ALA A 63 -14.23 3.27 -4.01
C ALA A 63 -14.34 2.38 -2.78
N VAL A 64 -13.40 1.44 -2.70
CA VAL A 64 -13.35 0.44 -1.64
C VAL A 64 -13.11 1.09 -0.29
N LEU A 65 -12.17 2.04 -0.24
CA LEU A 65 -11.74 2.64 1.02
C LEU A 65 -12.58 3.85 1.46
N GLY A 66 -13.48 4.35 0.60
CA GLY A 66 -14.34 5.51 0.90
C GLY A 66 -13.57 6.81 1.11
N VAL A 67 -12.41 6.98 0.46
CA VAL A 67 -11.52 8.13 0.64
C VAL A 67 -11.41 8.99 -0.62
N SER A 68 -11.04 10.26 -0.41
CA SER A 68 -10.87 11.23 -1.50
C SER A 68 -9.71 10.87 -2.45
N GLN A 69 -9.83 11.29 -3.71
CA GLN A 69 -8.80 11.10 -4.73
C GLN A 69 -7.43 11.70 -4.33
N PRO A 70 -7.33 12.95 -3.82
CA PRO A 70 -6.04 13.51 -3.42
C PRO A 70 -5.34 12.69 -2.35
N LEU A 71 -6.10 12.11 -1.41
CA LEU A 71 -5.54 11.25 -0.35
C LEU A 71 -4.99 9.94 -0.92
N VAL A 72 -5.75 9.28 -1.81
CA VAL A 72 -5.32 8.04 -2.46
C VAL A 72 -4.08 8.29 -3.32
N SER A 73 -4.10 9.30 -4.18
CA SER A 73 -2.97 9.64 -5.03
C SER A 73 -1.72 9.94 -4.21
N ARG A 74 -1.83 10.74 -3.12
CA ARG A 74 -0.70 11.00 -2.22
C ARG A 74 -0.14 9.71 -1.61
N ASN A 75 -1.01 8.81 -1.16
CA ASN A 75 -0.60 7.54 -0.58
C ASN A 75 0.11 6.65 -1.61
N LEU A 76 -0.42 6.55 -2.82
CA LEU A 76 0.18 5.79 -3.90
C LEU A 76 1.57 6.32 -4.26
N SER A 77 1.72 7.64 -4.44
CA SER A 77 3.03 8.25 -4.71
C SER A 77 4.05 7.99 -3.59
N LEU A 78 3.63 8.02 -2.32
CA LEU A 78 4.53 7.70 -1.20
C LEU A 78 4.99 6.24 -1.22
N LEU A 79 4.10 5.30 -1.56
CA LEU A 79 4.40 3.87 -1.61
C LEU A 79 5.25 3.52 -2.85
N GLU A 80 4.97 4.15 -3.99
CA GLU A 80 5.75 4.03 -5.23
C GLU A 80 7.16 4.59 -5.06
N ASN A 81 7.31 5.80 -4.50
CA ASN A 81 8.63 6.39 -4.20
C ASN A 81 9.45 5.54 -3.22
N ALA A 82 8.80 4.71 -2.41
CA ALA A 82 9.44 3.76 -1.52
C ALA A 82 9.78 2.41 -2.18
N GLY A 83 9.48 2.25 -3.48
CA GLY A 83 9.70 1.03 -4.25
C GLY A 83 8.73 -0.11 -3.90
N LEU A 84 7.61 0.18 -3.23
CA LEU A 84 6.63 -0.83 -2.84
C LEU A 84 5.63 -1.15 -3.96
N LEU A 85 5.42 -0.20 -4.86
CA LEU A 85 4.45 -0.30 -5.95
C LEU A 85 5.11 -0.14 -7.31
N THR A 86 4.47 -0.69 -8.32
CA THR A 86 4.75 -0.44 -9.74
C THR A 86 3.45 -0.05 -10.44
N GLU A 87 3.54 0.84 -11.43
CA GLU A 87 2.40 1.24 -12.26
C GLU A 87 2.44 0.65 -13.67
N ARG A 88 1.26 0.40 -14.24
CA ARG A 88 1.04 0.01 -15.63
C ARG A 88 -0.03 0.90 -16.24
N ARG A 89 0.18 1.35 -17.47
CA ARG A 89 -0.80 2.13 -18.23
C ARG A 89 -1.63 1.23 -19.13
N ASP A 90 -2.93 1.49 -19.15
CA ASP A 90 -3.89 0.81 -20.01
C ASP A 90 -4.88 1.85 -20.56
N GLY A 91 -4.62 2.29 -21.80
CA GLY A 91 -5.31 3.44 -22.38
C GLY A 91 -5.11 4.70 -21.54
N LYS A 92 -6.21 5.25 -21.00
CA LYS A 92 -6.20 6.44 -20.12
C LYS A 92 -6.06 6.09 -18.64
N MET A 93 -6.08 4.81 -18.28
CA MET A 93 -6.08 4.35 -16.90
C MET A 93 -4.66 3.98 -16.46
N ILE A 94 -4.36 4.27 -15.19
CA ILE A 94 -3.14 3.82 -14.52
C ILE A 94 -3.55 2.80 -13.46
N TYR A 95 -2.95 1.61 -13.53
CA TYR A 95 -3.12 0.53 -12.59
C TYR A 95 -1.85 0.37 -11.75
N TYR A 96 -2.02 0.25 -10.45
CA TYR A 96 -0.94 0.00 -9.50
C TYR A 96 -0.94 -1.46 -9.11
N SER A 97 0.23 -2.02 -8.81
CA SER A 97 0.43 -3.36 -8.28
C SER A 97 1.59 -3.36 -7.29
N LEU A 98 1.68 -4.39 -6.43
CA LEU A 98 2.87 -4.57 -5.60
C LEU A 98 4.10 -4.82 -6.46
N SER A 99 5.19 -4.13 -6.15
CA SER A 99 6.47 -4.30 -6.83
C SER A 99 7.04 -5.70 -6.59
N LYS A 100 7.47 -6.39 -7.65
CA LYS A 100 8.14 -7.70 -7.54
C LYS A 100 9.57 -7.56 -7.01
N ASP A 101 10.15 -6.39 -7.16
CA ASP A 101 11.55 -6.07 -6.83
C ASP A 101 11.71 -5.49 -5.41
N MET A 102 10.68 -5.59 -4.57
CA MET A 102 10.76 -5.21 -3.17
C MET A 102 11.91 -5.96 -2.45
N ALA A 103 12.58 -5.28 -1.52
CA ALA A 103 13.57 -5.92 -0.67
C ALA A 103 12.93 -7.06 0.15
N GLU A 104 13.66 -8.18 0.31
CA GLU A 104 13.17 -9.37 1.01
C GLU A 104 12.56 -9.11 2.41
N PRO A 105 13.12 -8.24 3.27
CA PRO A 105 12.51 -7.91 4.56
C PRO A 105 11.10 -7.32 4.43
N VAL A 106 10.87 -6.49 3.41
CA VAL A 106 9.56 -5.87 3.14
C VAL A 106 8.55 -6.93 2.73
N LYS A 107 8.94 -7.85 1.84
CA LYS A 107 8.08 -8.96 1.41
C LYS A 107 7.66 -9.83 2.60
N LYS A 108 8.60 -10.13 3.51
CA LYS A 108 8.30 -10.88 4.75
C LYS A 108 7.31 -10.16 5.65
N ILE A 109 7.50 -8.86 5.88
CA ILE A 109 6.57 -8.05 6.69
C ILE A 109 5.18 -8.04 6.07
N LEU A 110 5.08 -7.80 4.75
CA LEU A 110 3.79 -7.84 4.04
C LEU A 110 3.12 -9.22 4.12
N ALA A 111 3.90 -10.31 4.06
CA ALA A 111 3.37 -11.65 4.20
C ALA A 111 2.75 -11.91 5.58
N ILE A 112 3.41 -11.44 6.65
CA ILE A 112 2.90 -11.52 8.03
C ILE A 112 1.62 -10.69 8.16
N ILE A 113 1.64 -9.42 7.73
CA ILE A 113 0.44 -8.56 7.81
C ILE A 113 -0.73 -9.19 7.06
N ARG A 114 -0.47 -9.79 5.88
CA ARG A 114 -1.49 -10.45 5.08
C ARG A 114 -2.07 -11.69 5.76
N SER A 115 -1.28 -12.47 6.50
CA SER A 115 -1.79 -13.63 7.24
C SER A 115 -2.68 -13.20 8.40
N GLU A 116 -2.27 -12.18 9.15
CA GLU A 116 -3.05 -11.66 10.28
C GLU A 116 -4.37 -11.01 9.85
N LEU A 117 -4.40 -10.36 8.68
CA LEU A 117 -5.59 -9.67 8.19
C LEU A 117 -6.54 -10.54 7.35
N LYS A 118 -6.26 -11.85 7.19
CA LYS A 118 -7.04 -12.72 6.32
C LYS A 118 -8.53 -12.79 6.71
N GLU A 119 -8.83 -12.79 8.01
CA GLU A 119 -10.18 -12.89 8.56
C GLU A 119 -10.65 -11.58 9.20
N ASN A 120 -9.92 -10.49 8.98
CA ASN A 120 -10.28 -9.21 9.55
C ASN A 120 -11.59 -8.69 8.91
N PRO A 121 -12.59 -8.24 9.70
CA PRO A 121 -13.87 -7.79 9.16
C PRO A 121 -13.78 -6.63 8.17
N ILE A 122 -12.87 -5.68 8.40
CA ILE A 122 -12.65 -4.54 7.49
C ILE A 122 -12.07 -5.05 6.17
N MET A 123 -11.10 -5.98 6.23
CA MET A 123 -10.51 -6.55 5.02
C MET A 123 -11.54 -7.35 4.20
N LEU A 124 -12.42 -8.11 4.86
CA LEU A 124 -13.51 -8.83 4.20
C LEU A 124 -14.52 -7.87 3.56
N GLN A 125 -14.87 -6.79 4.25
CA GLN A 125 -15.73 -5.74 3.72
C GLN A 125 -15.12 -5.05 2.49
N ASP A 126 -13.81 -4.75 2.55
CA ASP A 126 -13.08 -4.12 1.45
C ASP A 126 -13.06 -5.03 0.21
N LEU A 127 -12.82 -6.33 0.39
CA LEU A 127 -12.84 -7.32 -0.70
C LEU A 127 -14.24 -7.50 -1.31
N GLY A 128 -15.29 -7.46 -0.49
CA GLY A 128 -16.67 -7.47 -0.98
C GLY A 128 -16.96 -6.22 -1.83
N SER A 129 -16.63 -5.04 -1.30
CA SER A 129 -16.81 -3.76 -2.01
C SER A 129 -16.02 -3.70 -3.31
N LEU A 130 -14.83 -4.30 -3.35
CA LEU A 130 -14.02 -4.40 -4.56
C LEU A 130 -14.70 -5.27 -5.63
N THR A 131 -15.28 -6.40 -5.22
CA THR A 131 -15.99 -7.30 -6.13
C THR A 131 -17.18 -6.57 -6.76
N ASP A 132 -17.96 -5.84 -5.97
CA ASP A 132 -19.10 -5.08 -6.49
C ASP A 132 -18.64 -3.96 -7.45
N CYS A 133 -17.54 -3.27 -7.12
CA CYS A 133 -16.94 -2.24 -7.97
C CYS A 133 -16.46 -2.79 -9.32
N GLN A 134 -15.86 -3.97 -9.34
CA GLN A 134 -15.41 -4.62 -10.58
C GLN A 134 -16.59 -5.09 -11.43
N GLU A 135 -17.63 -5.62 -10.80
CA GLU A 135 -18.84 -6.03 -11.54
C GLU A 135 -19.49 -4.82 -12.21
N PHE A 136 -19.56 -3.69 -11.52
CA PHE A 136 -20.04 -2.44 -12.08
C PHE A 136 -19.19 -1.95 -13.26
N GLN A 137 -17.86 -1.98 -13.12
CA GLN A 137 -16.95 -1.61 -14.20
C GLN A 137 -17.11 -2.51 -15.43
N ARG A 138 -17.31 -3.82 -15.22
CA ARG A 138 -17.56 -4.78 -16.32
C ARG A 138 -18.85 -4.48 -17.07
N LYS A 139 -19.91 -4.05 -16.36
CA LYS A 139 -21.21 -3.71 -16.96
C LYS A 139 -21.18 -2.36 -17.70
N SER A 140 -20.52 -1.36 -17.13
CA SER A 140 -20.47 0.00 -17.69
C SER A 140 -19.39 0.17 -18.78
N GLY A 141 -18.36 -0.69 -18.80
CA GLY A 141 -17.23 -0.58 -19.71
C GLY A 141 -16.33 0.64 -19.45
N ARG A 142 -16.55 1.36 -18.34
CA ARG A 142 -15.80 2.57 -17.96
C ARG A 142 -15.42 2.53 -16.48
N CYS A 143 -14.25 3.08 -16.18
CA CYS A 143 -13.82 3.38 -14.83
C CYS A 143 -13.71 4.90 -14.68
N ASP A 144 -14.85 5.59 -14.71
CA ASP A 144 -14.92 7.03 -14.46
C ASP A 144 -15.58 7.34 -13.12
N MET A 145 -15.19 8.48 -12.53
CA MET A 145 -15.60 8.85 -11.18
C MET A 145 -17.12 9.07 -11.06
N LYS A 146 -17.79 9.43 -12.17
CA LYS A 146 -19.22 9.74 -12.21
C LYS A 146 -20.06 8.46 -12.12
N SER A 147 -19.76 7.49 -13.00
CA SER A 147 -20.38 6.18 -12.98
C SER A 147 -20.17 5.49 -11.63
N PHE A 148 -18.99 5.70 -11.03
CA PHE A 148 -18.66 5.17 -9.70
C PHE A 148 -19.49 5.78 -8.55
N MET A 149 -19.68 7.11 -8.52
CA MET A 149 -20.49 7.75 -7.48
C MET A 149 -21.97 7.33 -7.57
N GLU A 150 -22.50 7.18 -8.79
CA GLU A 150 -23.84 6.65 -9.04
C GLU A 150 -23.98 5.19 -8.51
N PHE A 151 -22.96 4.36 -8.72
CA PHE A 151 -22.92 3.00 -8.16
C PHE A 151 -22.94 3.00 -6.62
N MET A 152 -22.14 3.85 -5.97
CA MET A 152 -22.12 3.92 -4.50
C MET A 152 -23.44 4.42 -3.91
N GLU A 153 -24.11 5.35 -4.60
CA GLU A 153 -25.44 5.83 -4.23
C GLU A 153 -26.48 4.70 -4.31
N GLN A 154 -26.44 3.89 -5.38
CA GLN A 154 -27.30 2.71 -5.54
C GLN A 154 -27.05 1.65 -4.46
N GLN A 155 -25.80 1.44 -4.04
CA GLN A 155 -25.45 0.49 -2.97
C GLN A 155 -25.91 0.98 -1.60
N ARG A 156 -25.80 2.29 -1.32
CA ARG A 156 -26.35 2.89 -0.11
C ARG A 156 -27.87 2.75 -0.05
N ALA A 157 -28.56 2.98 -1.17
CA ALA A 157 -30.01 2.79 -1.27
C ALA A 157 -30.42 1.33 -0.98
N ARG A 158 -29.75 0.34 -1.59
CA ARG A 158 -30.04 -1.09 -1.35
C ARG A 158 -29.76 -1.55 0.08
N ARG A 159 -28.68 -1.07 0.70
CA ARG A 159 -28.36 -1.43 2.09
C ARG A 159 -29.33 -0.79 3.10
N ALA A 160 -29.92 0.36 2.77
CA ALA A 160 -30.96 0.98 3.58
C ALA A 160 -32.30 0.21 3.53
N GLU A 161 -32.64 -0.43 2.40
CA GLU A 161 -33.86 -1.24 2.25
C GLU A 161 -33.83 -2.59 3.00
N VAL A 162 -32.63 -3.12 3.29
CA VAL A 162 -32.47 -4.41 3.99
C VAL A 162 -32.50 -4.26 5.53
N THR A 163 -32.60 -3.03 6.03
CA THR A 163 -32.65 -2.74 7.49
C THR A 163 -34.07 -2.49 8.02
N VAL A 164 -35.11 -2.88 7.25
CA VAL A 164 -36.52 -2.79 7.67
C VAL A 164 -37.11 -4.18 7.85
#